data_AF-A0A4Q9BE73-F1
#
_entry.id   AF-A0A4Q9BE73-F1
#
_cell.length_a   1.000
_cell.length_b   1.000
_cell.length_c   1.000
_cell.angle_alpha   90.00
_cell.angle_beta   90.00
_cell.angle_gamma   90.00
#
_symmetry.space_group_name_H-M   'P 1'
#
loop_
_entity.id
_entity.type
_entity.pdbx_description
1 polymer ?
#
loop_
_entity_poly.entity_id
_entity_poly.type
_entity_poly.pdbx_seq_one_letter_code
_entity_poly.pdbx_strand_id
1 'polypeptide(L)'
;MPASVPISFHEKKWLVKIIQDVYGIQVIDAYSCQKLSEELERKAKISISYNTLRRLFGIIKGPTNASRFTLDSLCKGMGYSDFTSFQQAVSQFEKDFFNEMLILNRLGNRKDDQIILGIVQQFQMKTWDEVYQFKSIIDLCLEVKNFDLLTQIFEIPFDTKSEDVTWRLYVSFQSIYVQSCQNNEAVINYVAELLKTNELAQRILLQLFVEEDGLQGYYGKWLLATSDDLVEDMPVFKNLMLCQLAFELRDIPGAQRHLALSKQSFQEGMHPNLKGRIAAWDYILESKSETVFHFYKGLQDFSSKLSLLVFFYRLLEVYQQDISQFDLMEDFVVDDLLINFSFPEKHNLNKLYLLKARYFILKGNKVQARSAMSQINLLYIYSCDKGWVNQQVAIIEAAC
;
A
#
# COMPACT_ATOMS: atom_id res chain seq x y z
N MET A 1 -43.23 5.80 8.82
CA MET A 1 -42.71 7.04 8.17
C MET A 1 -41.63 6.62 7.19
N PRO A 2 -41.59 7.11 5.94
CA PRO A 2 -40.49 6.80 5.04
C PRO A 2 -39.18 7.28 5.68
N ALA A 3 -38.17 6.40 5.68
CA ALA A 3 -36.87 6.70 6.28
C ALA A 3 -36.28 7.96 5.61
N SER A 4 -35.81 8.90 6.44
CA SER A 4 -35.12 10.08 5.94
C SER A 4 -33.76 9.64 5.41
N VAL A 5 -33.42 10.02 4.18
CA VAL A 5 -32.12 9.69 3.60
C VAL A 5 -31.19 10.87 3.87
N PRO A 6 -30.04 10.65 4.56
CA PRO A 6 -29.03 11.69 4.68
C PRO A 6 -28.45 12.01 3.31
N ILE A 7 -28.29 13.29 3.02
CA ILE A 7 -27.71 13.78 1.77
C ILE A 7 -26.36 14.38 2.14
N SER A 8 -25.31 13.90 1.50
CA SER A 8 -23.98 14.47 1.67
C SER A 8 -23.94 15.93 1.19
N PHE A 9 -23.03 16.71 1.76
CA PHE A 9 -22.78 18.08 1.29
C PHE A 9 -22.51 18.14 -0.21
N HIS A 10 -21.87 17.09 -0.73
CA HIS A 10 -21.47 16.97 -2.12
C HIS A 10 -22.65 16.71 -3.07
N GLU A 11 -23.49 15.72 -2.75
CA GLU A 11 -24.73 15.45 -3.51
C GLU A 11 -25.62 16.69 -3.55
N LYS A 12 -25.67 17.45 -2.45
CA LYS A 12 -26.41 18.71 -2.38
C LYS A 12 -25.86 19.77 -3.32
N LYS A 13 -24.53 19.87 -3.48
CA LYS A 13 -23.88 20.79 -4.42
C LYS A 13 -24.22 20.42 -5.87
N TRP A 14 -24.21 19.13 -6.21
CA TRP A 14 -24.60 18.65 -7.54
C TRP A 14 -26.09 18.82 -7.83
N LEU A 15 -26.95 18.63 -6.84
CA LEU A 15 -28.38 18.93 -6.97
C LEU A 15 -28.57 20.39 -7.39
N VAL A 16 -27.94 21.34 -6.69
CA VAL A 16 -28.03 22.77 -7.03
C VAL A 16 -27.49 23.05 -8.43
N LYS A 17 -26.34 22.47 -8.80
CA LYS A 17 -25.74 22.65 -10.12
C LYS A 17 -26.64 22.14 -11.24
N ILE A 18 -27.14 20.91 -11.13
CA ILE A 18 -28.01 20.31 -12.16
C ILE A 18 -29.36 21.03 -12.24
N ILE A 19 -29.91 21.49 -11.11
CA ILE A 19 -31.11 22.34 -11.13
C ILE A 19 -30.85 23.62 -11.93
N GLN A 20 -29.69 24.24 -11.75
CA GLN A 20 -29.32 25.43 -12.51
C GLN A 20 -29.18 25.11 -14.00
N ASP A 21 -28.59 23.97 -14.37
CA ASP A 21 -28.40 23.58 -15.76
C ASP A 21 -29.72 23.20 -16.46
N VAL A 22 -30.62 22.47 -15.77
CA VAL A 22 -31.89 21.98 -16.34
C VAL A 22 -32.98 23.04 -16.34
N TYR A 23 -33.06 23.85 -15.28
CA TYR A 23 -34.14 24.82 -15.08
C TYR A 23 -33.71 26.27 -15.22
N GLY A 24 -32.40 26.58 -15.26
CA GLY A 24 -31.91 27.95 -15.26
C GLY A 24 -32.11 28.67 -13.91
N ILE A 25 -32.30 27.92 -12.82
CA ILE A 25 -32.63 28.46 -11.50
C ILE A 25 -31.45 28.30 -10.54
N GLN A 26 -30.96 29.42 -10.00
CA GLN A 26 -30.03 29.42 -8.87
C GLN A 26 -30.80 29.33 -7.56
N VAL A 27 -30.59 28.27 -6.80
CA VAL A 27 -31.29 28.03 -5.52
C VAL A 27 -30.55 28.73 -4.38
N ILE A 28 -30.93 29.98 -4.10
CA ILE A 28 -30.25 30.85 -3.12
C ILE A 28 -31.18 31.37 -2.02
N ASP A 29 -32.49 31.31 -2.22
CA ASP A 29 -33.49 31.93 -1.35
C ASP A 29 -34.86 31.22 -1.43
N ALA A 30 -35.85 31.77 -0.73
CA ALA A 30 -37.20 31.21 -0.73
C ALA A 30 -37.90 31.35 -2.09
N TYR A 31 -37.62 32.43 -2.82
CA TYR A 31 -38.25 32.74 -4.10
C TYR A 31 -37.77 31.79 -5.20
N SER A 32 -36.47 31.50 -5.26
CA SER A 32 -35.90 30.48 -6.16
C SER A 32 -36.43 29.08 -5.88
N CYS A 33 -36.65 28.71 -4.60
CA CYS A 33 -37.33 27.46 -4.25
C CYS A 33 -38.80 27.42 -4.70
N GLN A 34 -39.51 28.55 -4.66
CA GLN A 34 -40.88 28.63 -5.19
C GLN A 34 -40.89 28.47 -6.71
N LYS A 35 -40.02 29.18 -7.43
CA LYS A 35 -39.86 29.02 -8.88
C LYS A 35 -39.53 27.59 -9.27
N LEU A 36 -38.64 26.92 -8.51
CA LEU A 36 -38.30 25.53 -8.76
C LEU A 36 -39.51 24.60 -8.57
N SER A 37 -40.29 24.81 -7.52
CA SER A 37 -41.55 24.07 -7.27
C SER A 37 -42.53 24.22 -8.44
N GLU A 38 -42.73 25.45 -8.93
CA GLU A 38 -43.61 25.74 -10.06
C GLU A 38 -43.09 25.13 -11.37
N GLU A 39 -41.78 25.19 -11.64
CA GLU A 39 -41.19 24.59 -12.84
C GLU A 39 -41.19 23.06 -12.83
N LEU A 40 -40.99 22.43 -11.67
CA LEU A 40 -41.11 20.97 -11.51
C LEU A 40 -42.53 20.50 -11.84
N GLU A 41 -43.54 21.21 -11.33
CA GLU A 41 -44.94 20.91 -11.64
C GLU A 41 -45.24 21.17 -13.13
N ARG A 42 -44.79 22.29 -13.67
CA ARG A 42 -45.09 22.71 -15.04
C ARG A 42 -44.44 21.80 -16.08
N LYS A 43 -43.13 21.59 -16.00
CA LYS A 43 -42.32 20.86 -16.99
C LYS A 43 -42.31 19.35 -16.75
N ALA A 44 -42.16 18.90 -15.50
CA ALA A 44 -41.98 17.49 -15.19
C ALA A 44 -43.22 16.81 -14.61
N LYS A 45 -44.30 17.57 -14.35
CA LYS A 45 -45.53 17.06 -13.67
C LYS A 45 -45.24 16.48 -12.29
N ILE A 46 -44.29 17.09 -11.58
CA ILE A 46 -43.83 16.64 -10.27
C ILE A 46 -44.17 17.68 -9.22
N SER A 47 -45.01 17.28 -8.26
CA SER A 47 -45.45 18.15 -7.17
C SER A 47 -44.55 18.01 -5.95
N ILE A 48 -43.72 19.02 -5.70
CA ILE A 48 -42.94 19.15 -4.46
C ILE A 48 -43.20 20.54 -3.90
N SER A 49 -43.70 20.61 -2.65
CA SER A 49 -43.92 21.89 -1.97
C SER A 49 -42.64 22.73 -1.88
N TYR A 50 -42.74 24.03 -2.19
CA TYR A 50 -41.61 24.96 -2.04
C TYR A 50 -41.03 24.98 -0.61
N ASN A 51 -41.85 24.71 0.43
CA ASN A 51 -41.37 24.61 1.81
C ASN A 51 -40.49 23.37 2.03
N THR A 52 -40.75 22.27 1.33
CA THR A 52 -39.90 21.08 1.34
C THR A 52 -38.55 21.39 0.69
N LEU A 53 -38.54 22.10 -0.44
CA LEU A 53 -37.31 22.53 -1.11
C LEU A 53 -36.50 23.50 -0.24
N ARG A 54 -37.14 24.47 0.42
CA ARG A 54 -36.48 25.40 1.36
C ARG A 54 -35.74 24.67 2.49
N ARG A 55 -36.32 23.60 3.03
CA ARG A 55 -35.68 22.78 4.08
C ARG A 55 -34.54 21.94 3.52
N LEU A 56 -34.77 21.27 2.39
CA LEU A 56 -33.75 20.47 1.68
C LEU A 56 -32.48 21.30 1.39
N PHE A 57 -32.66 22.49 0.84
CA PHE A 57 -31.55 23.37 0.49
C PHE A 57 -31.00 24.18 1.67
N GLY A 58 -31.63 24.13 2.85
CA GLY A 58 -31.14 24.79 4.07
C GLY A 58 -31.43 26.29 4.09
N ILE A 59 -32.39 26.77 3.30
CA ILE A 59 -32.87 28.16 3.29
C ILE A 59 -33.63 28.50 4.59
N ILE A 60 -34.25 27.49 5.22
CA ILE A 60 -34.88 27.63 6.55
C ILE A 60 -34.39 26.54 7.51
N LYS A 61 -34.42 26.86 8.81
CA LYS A 61 -34.11 25.89 9.88
C LYS A 61 -35.13 24.75 9.86
N GLY A 62 -34.63 23.53 9.89
CA GLY A 62 -35.41 22.30 9.91
C GLY A 62 -34.52 21.09 9.60
N PRO A 63 -35.05 19.86 9.69
CA PRO A 63 -34.30 18.70 9.24
C PRO A 63 -34.00 18.84 7.74
N THR A 64 -32.71 18.84 7.39
CA THR A 64 -32.22 18.86 6.00
C THR A 64 -32.40 17.52 5.30
N ASN A 65 -32.81 16.49 6.04
CA ASN A 65 -33.04 15.16 5.50
C ASN A 65 -34.39 15.17 4.76
N ALA A 66 -34.35 14.82 3.48
CA ALA A 66 -35.56 14.61 2.69
C ALA A 66 -35.99 13.15 2.74
N SER A 67 -37.28 12.91 2.52
CA SER A 67 -37.76 11.55 2.30
C SER A 67 -37.21 11.00 0.98
N ARG A 68 -37.00 9.69 0.89
CA ARG A 68 -36.60 9.04 -0.36
C ARG A 68 -37.54 9.41 -1.52
N PHE A 69 -38.84 9.47 -1.26
CA PHE A 69 -39.85 9.88 -2.23
C PHE A 69 -39.61 11.29 -2.78
N THR A 70 -39.29 12.25 -1.90
CA THR A 70 -38.97 13.63 -2.31
C THR A 70 -37.72 13.67 -3.18
N LEU A 71 -36.69 12.90 -2.82
CA LEU A 71 -35.44 12.85 -3.59
C LEU A 71 -35.63 12.19 -4.95
N ASP A 72 -36.33 11.06 -5.01
CA ASP A 72 -36.64 10.38 -6.27
C ASP A 72 -37.48 11.28 -7.17
N SER A 73 -38.46 12.01 -6.61
CA SER A 73 -39.29 12.97 -7.36
C SER A 73 -38.45 14.13 -7.90
N LEU A 74 -37.58 14.72 -7.08
CA LEU A 74 -36.71 15.80 -7.53
C LEU A 74 -35.77 15.31 -8.65
N CYS A 75 -35.19 14.11 -8.51
CA CYS A 75 -34.29 13.52 -9.50
C CYS A 75 -34.99 13.18 -10.81
N LYS A 76 -36.23 12.68 -10.76
CA LYS A 76 -37.09 12.53 -11.93
C LYS A 76 -37.34 13.83 -12.67
N GLY A 77 -37.53 14.93 -11.93
CA GLY A 77 -37.66 16.26 -12.53
C GLY A 77 -36.45 16.65 -13.36
N MET A 78 -35.25 16.28 -12.90
CA MET A 78 -33.99 16.55 -13.59
C MET A 78 -33.64 15.51 -14.66
N GLY A 79 -34.49 14.51 -14.92
CA GLY A 79 -34.28 13.49 -15.97
C GLY A 79 -33.63 12.18 -15.51
N TYR A 80 -33.46 11.95 -14.21
CA TYR A 80 -32.97 10.67 -13.66
C TYR A 80 -34.13 9.72 -13.30
N SER A 81 -33.90 8.41 -13.27
CA SER A 81 -34.96 7.46 -12.89
C SER A 81 -35.39 7.60 -11.42
N ASP A 82 -34.44 7.94 -10.54
CA ASP A 82 -34.59 8.00 -9.08
C ASP A 82 -33.33 8.64 -8.46
N PHE A 83 -33.27 8.74 -7.12
CA PHE A 83 -32.11 9.30 -6.43
C PHE A 83 -30.85 8.43 -6.56
N THR A 84 -30.98 7.12 -6.69
CA THR A 84 -29.81 6.23 -6.85
C THR A 84 -29.18 6.38 -8.23
N SER A 85 -29.96 6.51 -9.31
CA SER A 85 -29.39 6.81 -10.63
C SER A 85 -28.76 8.20 -10.71
N PHE A 86 -29.30 9.19 -9.98
CA PHE A 86 -28.63 10.48 -9.80
C PHE A 86 -27.27 10.33 -9.10
N GLN A 87 -27.21 9.58 -7.98
CA GLN A 87 -25.96 9.34 -7.26
C GLN A 87 -24.90 8.66 -8.16
N GLN A 88 -25.32 7.68 -8.95
CA GLN A 88 -24.44 7.00 -9.92
C GLN A 88 -23.94 7.97 -11.01
N ALA A 89 -24.81 8.81 -11.56
CA ALA A 89 -24.44 9.77 -12.59
C ALA A 89 -23.47 10.84 -12.05
N VAL A 90 -23.72 11.38 -10.86
CA VAL A 90 -22.82 12.33 -10.19
C VAL A 90 -21.44 11.69 -9.98
N SER A 91 -21.41 10.45 -9.47
CA SER A 91 -20.15 9.71 -9.31
C SER A 91 -19.43 9.51 -10.65
N GLN A 92 -20.16 9.22 -11.73
CA GLN A 92 -19.58 9.05 -13.06
C GLN A 92 -19.02 10.37 -13.61
N PHE A 93 -19.76 11.48 -13.52
CA PHE A 93 -19.29 12.79 -13.97
C PHE A 93 -18.00 13.22 -13.28
N GLU A 94 -17.84 12.88 -12.00
CA GLU A 94 -16.62 13.13 -11.25
C GLU A 94 -15.45 12.29 -11.72
N LYS A 95 -15.69 10.99 -11.93
CA LYS A 95 -14.68 10.10 -12.51
C LYS A 95 -14.23 10.62 -13.87
N ASP A 96 -15.16 11.03 -14.74
CA ASP A 96 -14.85 11.56 -16.07
C ASP A 96 -14.10 12.90 -16.00
N PHE A 97 -14.58 13.84 -15.16
CA PHE A 97 -13.90 15.12 -14.95
C PHE A 97 -12.47 14.94 -14.41
N PHE A 98 -12.31 14.05 -13.44
CA PHE A 98 -11.02 13.75 -12.85
C PHE A 98 -10.06 13.11 -13.87
N ASN A 99 -10.54 12.11 -14.62
CA ASN A 99 -9.76 11.46 -15.67
C ASN A 99 -9.31 12.45 -16.75
N GLU A 100 -10.22 13.30 -17.22
CA GLU A 100 -9.88 14.32 -18.23
C GLU A 100 -8.87 15.33 -17.67
N MET A 101 -9.03 15.74 -16.41
CA MET A 101 -8.07 16.62 -15.74
C MET A 101 -6.67 15.99 -15.68
N LEU A 102 -6.56 14.70 -15.34
CA LEU A 102 -5.28 14.00 -15.37
C LEU A 102 -4.68 13.95 -16.79
N ILE A 103 -5.49 13.70 -17.82
CA ILE A 103 -5.04 13.68 -19.22
C ILE A 103 -4.52 15.06 -19.65
N LEU A 104 -5.25 16.13 -19.35
CA LEU A 104 -4.84 17.50 -19.68
C LEU A 104 -3.52 17.88 -18.98
N ASN A 105 -3.31 17.38 -17.76
CA ASN A 105 -2.08 17.57 -17.02
C ASN A 105 -0.90 16.81 -17.67
N ARG A 106 -1.11 15.54 -18.07
CA ARG A 106 -0.12 14.75 -18.84
C ARG A 106 0.31 15.45 -20.15
N LEU A 107 -0.65 16.04 -20.86
CA LEU A 107 -0.40 16.74 -22.11
C LEU A 107 0.26 18.12 -21.92
N GLY A 108 0.42 18.59 -20.68
CA GLY A 108 0.97 19.91 -20.38
C GLY A 108 0.01 21.06 -20.70
N ASN A 109 -1.26 20.76 -21.01
CA ASN A 109 -2.28 21.75 -21.36
C ASN A 109 -2.83 22.49 -20.14
N ARG A 110 -2.66 21.92 -18.94
CA ARG A 110 -3.16 22.47 -17.69
C ARG A 110 -2.29 22.03 -16.52
N LYS A 111 -2.07 22.91 -15.54
CA LYS A 111 -1.40 22.58 -14.27
C LYS A 111 -2.38 22.74 -13.11
N ASP A 112 -2.96 21.62 -12.70
CA ASP A 112 -4.01 21.55 -11.68
C ASP A 112 -3.51 21.01 -10.33
N ASP A 113 -2.23 21.18 -10.01
CA ASP A 113 -1.57 20.57 -8.85
C ASP A 113 -2.35 20.77 -7.54
N GLN A 114 -2.86 21.99 -7.30
CA GLN A 114 -3.64 22.30 -6.10
C GLN A 114 -5.00 21.61 -6.06
N ILE A 115 -5.63 21.40 -7.22
CA ILE A 115 -6.90 20.67 -7.32
C ILE A 115 -6.64 19.18 -7.09
N ILE A 116 -5.59 18.63 -7.72
CA ILE A 116 -5.15 17.24 -7.53
C ILE A 116 -4.87 17.00 -6.05
N LEU A 117 -4.06 17.86 -5.42
CA LEU A 117 -3.71 17.74 -4.01
C LEU A 117 -4.97 17.77 -3.11
N GLY A 118 -5.91 18.69 -3.38
CA GLY A 118 -7.17 18.76 -2.63
C GLY A 118 -8.07 17.53 -2.79
N ILE A 119 -7.96 16.78 -3.89
CA ILE A 119 -8.64 15.50 -4.09
C ILE A 119 -7.93 14.41 -3.29
N VAL A 120 -6.61 14.30 -3.43
CA VAL A 120 -5.80 13.28 -2.73
C VAL A 120 -5.96 13.38 -1.21
N GLN A 121 -6.00 14.59 -0.66
CA GLN A 121 -6.20 14.84 0.78
C GLN A 121 -7.51 14.26 1.34
N GLN A 122 -8.47 13.90 0.48
CA GLN A 122 -9.73 13.28 0.89
C GLN A 122 -9.66 11.75 0.92
N PHE A 123 -8.62 11.15 0.36
CA PHE A 123 -8.49 9.70 0.30
C PHE A 123 -8.21 9.12 1.69
N GLN A 124 -9.02 8.14 2.07
CA GLN A 124 -8.87 7.40 3.31
C GLN A 124 -8.28 6.00 3.07
N MET A 125 -8.01 5.67 1.80
CA MET A 125 -7.57 4.35 1.34
C MET A 125 -8.55 3.26 1.75
N LYS A 126 -9.87 3.55 1.72
CA LYS A 126 -10.91 2.59 2.13
C LYS A 126 -11.42 1.73 0.99
N THR A 127 -11.30 2.18 -0.26
CA THR A 127 -11.72 1.43 -1.44
C THR A 127 -10.56 1.21 -2.42
N TRP A 128 -10.64 0.18 -3.24
CA TRP A 128 -9.66 -0.05 -4.30
C TRP A 128 -9.75 1.01 -5.41
N ASP A 129 -10.93 1.60 -5.64
CA ASP A 129 -11.10 2.74 -6.53
C ASP A 129 -10.20 3.92 -6.12
N GLU A 130 -10.17 4.26 -4.82
CA GLU A 130 -9.25 5.29 -4.29
C GLU A 130 -7.78 4.92 -4.52
N VAL A 131 -7.41 3.66 -4.30
CA VAL A 131 -6.04 3.17 -4.48
C VAL A 131 -5.58 3.33 -5.93
N TYR A 132 -6.39 2.92 -6.89
CA TYR A 132 -6.04 3.01 -8.30
C TYR A 132 -6.07 4.46 -8.81
N GLN A 133 -6.96 5.30 -8.29
CA GLN A 133 -6.93 6.74 -8.57
C GLN A 133 -5.67 7.38 -8.00
N PHE A 134 -5.32 7.04 -6.75
CA PHE A 134 -4.12 7.56 -6.10
C PHE A 134 -2.86 7.13 -6.86
N LYS A 135 -2.76 5.85 -7.21
CA LYS A 135 -1.71 5.33 -8.09
C LYS A 135 -1.61 6.12 -9.40
N SER A 136 -2.73 6.39 -10.06
CA SER A 136 -2.75 7.15 -11.32
C SER A 136 -2.19 8.57 -11.19
N ILE A 137 -2.36 9.18 -10.01
CA ILE A 137 -1.78 10.50 -9.69
C ILE A 137 -0.28 10.39 -9.45
N ILE A 138 0.18 9.35 -8.74
CA ILE A 138 1.62 9.07 -8.59
C ILE A 138 2.26 8.85 -9.96
N ASP A 139 1.63 8.04 -10.82
CA ASP A 139 2.07 7.79 -12.19
C ASP A 139 2.19 9.08 -12.98
N LEU A 140 1.16 9.95 -12.93
CA LEU A 140 1.20 11.28 -13.54
C LEU A 140 2.42 12.08 -13.04
N CYS A 141 2.62 12.16 -11.72
CA CYS A 141 3.73 12.94 -11.15
C CYS A 141 5.09 12.46 -11.67
N LEU A 142 5.26 11.14 -11.83
CA LEU A 142 6.48 10.55 -12.39
C LEU A 142 6.62 10.82 -13.89
N GLU A 143 5.55 10.66 -14.67
CA GLU A 143 5.50 10.88 -16.12
C GLU A 143 5.87 12.32 -16.51
N VAL A 144 5.27 13.30 -15.82
CA VAL A 144 5.53 14.73 -16.07
C VAL A 144 6.67 15.30 -15.22
N LYS A 145 7.34 14.45 -14.42
CA LYS A 145 8.42 14.83 -13.49
C LYS A 145 8.04 15.95 -12.52
N ASN A 146 6.79 15.94 -12.05
CA ASN A 146 6.29 16.89 -11.04
C ASN A 146 6.61 16.38 -9.63
N PHE A 147 7.88 16.48 -9.24
CA PHE A 147 8.35 16.07 -7.93
C PHE A 147 7.87 16.97 -6.78
N ASP A 148 7.51 18.22 -7.07
CA ASP A 148 6.96 19.15 -6.08
C ASP A 148 5.56 18.69 -5.62
N LEU A 149 4.70 18.28 -6.55
CA LEU A 149 3.40 17.69 -6.22
C LEU A 149 3.57 16.34 -5.51
N LEU A 150 4.51 15.51 -5.98
CA LEU A 150 4.79 14.22 -5.34
C LEU A 150 5.26 14.39 -3.89
N THR A 151 6.08 15.41 -3.60
CA THR A 151 6.54 15.73 -2.25
C THR A 151 5.36 16.09 -1.35
N GLN A 152 4.47 16.98 -1.82
CA GLN A 152 3.25 17.35 -1.09
C GLN A 152 2.33 16.14 -0.85
N ILE A 153 2.28 15.18 -1.77
CA ILE A 153 1.53 13.94 -1.58
C ILE A 153 2.13 13.08 -0.46
N PHE A 154 3.46 13.00 -0.37
CA PHE A 154 4.14 12.27 0.71
C PHE A 154 3.99 12.92 2.09
N GLU A 155 3.61 14.19 2.16
CA GLU A 155 3.33 14.90 3.41
C GLU A 155 1.90 14.64 3.94
N ILE A 156 1.05 13.96 3.16
CA ILE A 156 -0.32 13.65 3.57
C ILE A 156 -0.29 12.57 4.67
N PRO A 157 -0.95 12.82 5.82
CA PRO A 157 -0.96 11.85 6.90
C PRO A 157 -1.87 10.67 6.55
N PHE A 158 -1.30 9.46 6.56
CA PHE A 158 -2.03 8.20 6.47
C PHE A 158 -1.85 7.38 7.75
N ASP A 159 -2.83 6.55 8.09
CA ASP A 159 -2.74 5.62 9.22
C ASP A 159 -1.90 4.39 8.85
N THR A 160 -0.58 4.55 8.87
CA THR A 160 0.38 3.47 8.56
C THR A 160 0.44 2.37 9.62
N LYS A 161 -0.29 2.51 10.73
CA LYS A 161 -0.48 1.43 11.72
C LYS A 161 -1.50 0.39 11.25
N SER A 162 -2.39 0.78 10.32
CA SER A 162 -3.31 -0.15 9.68
C SER A 162 -2.60 -0.91 8.56
N GLU A 163 -2.50 -2.24 8.69
CA GLU A 163 -1.88 -3.10 7.67
C GLU A 163 -2.58 -2.96 6.31
N ASP A 164 -3.91 -2.85 6.29
CA ASP A 164 -4.69 -2.66 5.07
C ASP A 164 -4.37 -1.33 4.38
N VAL A 165 -4.24 -0.24 5.13
CA VAL A 165 -3.85 1.08 4.58
C VAL A 165 -2.41 1.02 4.05
N THR A 166 -1.49 0.43 4.82
CA THR A 166 -0.09 0.28 4.43
C THR A 166 0.05 -0.54 3.13
N TRP A 167 -0.71 -1.62 2.98
CA TRP A 167 -0.72 -2.43 1.76
C TRP A 167 -1.27 -1.67 0.55
N ARG A 168 -2.31 -0.85 0.75
CA ARG A 168 -2.88 -0.01 -0.32
C ARG A 168 -1.93 1.10 -0.74
N LEU A 169 -1.18 1.66 0.20
CA LEU A 169 -0.12 2.62 -0.10
C LEU A 169 1.04 1.95 -0.86
N TYR A 170 1.43 0.73 -0.47
CA TYR A 170 2.39 -0.08 -1.23
C TYR A 170 1.98 -0.20 -2.71
N VAL A 171 0.72 -0.58 -2.98
CA VAL A 171 0.21 -0.66 -4.37
C VAL A 171 0.23 0.70 -5.07
N SER A 172 -0.14 1.77 -4.36
CA SER A 172 -0.22 3.12 -4.93
C SER A 172 1.15 3.68 -5.33
N PHE A 173 2.20 3.36 -4.57
CA PHE A 173 3.57 3.84 -4.82
C PHE A 173 4.42 2.91 -5.68
N GLN A 174 3.88 1.79 -6.17
CA GLN A 174 4.66 0.77 -6.90
C GLN A 174 5.44 1.33 -8.09
N SER A 175 4.94 2.38 -8.74
CA SER A 175 5.60 2.93 -9.94
C SER A 175 6.92 3.61 -9.62
N ILE A 176 7.11 4.11 -8.38
CA ILE A 176 8.39 4.62 -7.91
C ILE A 176 9.41 3.47 -7.86
N TYR A 177 9.00 2.32 -7.30
CA TYR A 177 9.82 1.11 -7.29
C TYR A 177 10.19 0.68 -8.72
N VAL A 178 9.19 0.53 -9.61
CA VAL A 178 9.42 0.09 -11.00
C VAL A 178 10.40 1.02 -11.74
N GLN A 179 10.22 2.34 -11.63
CA GLN A 179 11.12 3.32 -12.26
C GLN A 179 12.55 3.24 -11.68
N SER A 180 12.69 2.94 -10.39
CA SER A 180 13.99 2.79 -9.74
C SER A 180 14.71 1.52 -10.21
N CYS A 181 14.00 0.39 -10.32
CA CYS A 181 14.54 -0.84 -10.92
C CYS A 181 14.96 -0.66 -12.39
N GLN A 182 14.31 0.26 -13.11
CA GLN A 182 14.64 0.64 -14.48
C GLN A 182 15.80 1.67 -14.56
N ASN A 183 16.47 1.96 -13.45
CA ASN A 183 17.58 2.92 -13.34
C ASN A 183 17.20 4.35 -13.75
N ASN A 184 15.97 4.78 -13.44
CA ASN A 184 15.58 6.18 -13.64
C ASN A 184 16.24 7.08 -12.58
N GLU A 185 17.39 7.65 -12.94
CA GLU A 185 18.19 8.51 -12.05
C GLU A 185 17.40 9.69 -11.46
N ALA A 186 16.45 10.28 -12.19
CA ALA A 186 15.67 11.39 -11.67
C ALA A 186 14.83 10.96 -10.46
N VAL A 187 14.18 9.79 -10.56
CA VAL A 187 13.37 9.21 -9.48
C VAL A 187 14.27 8.75 -8.32
N ILE A 188 15.39 8.10 -8.62
CA ILE A 188 16.33 7.60 -7.61
C ILE A 188 16.88 8.76 -6.76
N ASN A 189 17.31 9.86 -7.41
CA ASN A 189 17.83 11.04 -6.73
C ASN A 189 16.74 11.75 -5.91
N TYR A 190 15.54 11.90 -6.48
CA TYR A 190 14.41 12.47 -5.77
C TYR A 190 14.09 11.70 -4.48
N VAL A 191 13.96 10.38 -4.57
CA VAL A 191 13.64 9.54 -3.40
C VAL A 191 14.77 9.60 -2.36
N ALA A 192 16.04 9.63 -2.78
CA ALA A 192 17.16 9.75 -1.86
C ALA A 192 17.10 11.04 -1.01
N GLU A 193 16.69 12.17 -1.60
CA GLU A 193 16.46 13.40 -0.84
C GLU A 193 15.23 13.30 0.07
N LEU A 194 14.13 12.73 -0.42
CA LEU A 194 12.89 12.57 0.33
C LEU A 194 13.06 11.70 1.59
N LEU A 195 13.87 10.63 1.50
CA LEU A 195 14.13 9.70 2.61
C LEU A 195 14.85 10.33 3.80
N LYS A 196 15.44 11.53 3.65
CA LYS A 196 16.08 12.27 4.75
C LYS A 196 15.08 12.89 5.71
N THR A 197 13.85 13.15 5.25
CA THR A 197 12.89 14.00 5.98
C THR A 197 11.46 13.46 5.99
N ASN A 198 11.15 12.38 5.27
CA ASN A 198 9.79 11.88 5.15
C ASN A 198 9.61 10.45 5.68
N GLU A 199 8.85 10.32 6.78
CA GLU A 199 8.55 9.04 7.45
C GLU A 199 7.80 8.07 6.52
N LEU A 200 6.79 8.55 5.78
CA LEU A 200 5.98 7.71 4.90
C LEU A 200 6.83 7.10 3.78
N ALA A 201 7.73 7.88 3.19
CA ALA A 201 8.68 7.41 2.19
C ALA A 201 9.59 6.32 2.77
N GLN A 202 10.11 6.50 3.99
CA GLN A 202 10.92 5.49 4.66
C GLN A 202 10.14 4.18 4.87
N ARG A 203 8.93 4.25 5.41
CA ARG A 203 8.10 3.06 5.66
C ARG A 203 7.76 2.33 4.36
N ILE A 204 7.25 3.04 3.37
CA ILE A 204 6.74 2.40 2.15
C ILE A 204 7.88 2.04 1.20
N LEU A 205 8.70 3.02 0.80
CA LEU A 205 9.69 2.83 -0.27
C LEU A 205 10.92 2.05 0.19
N LEU A 206 11.29 2.15 1.48
CA LEU A 206 12.48 1.47 1.99
C LEU A 206 12.13 0.14 2.68
N GLN A 207 11.16 0.12 3.60
CA GLN A 207 10.88 -1.06 4.41
C GLN A 207 9.91 -2.08 3.77
N LEU A 208 9.05 -1.67 2.82
CA LEU A 208 8.17 -2.61 2.10
C LEU A 208 8.75 -3.06 0.76
N PHE A 209 9.38 -2.16 -0.01
CA PHE A 209 10.07 -2.49 -1.26
C PHE A 209 11.54 -2.86 -1.01
N VAL A 210 11.78 -3.87 -0.17
CA VAL A 210 13.15 -4.34 0.13
C VAL A 210 13.73 -5.04 -1.11
N GLU A 211 14.73 -4.41 -1.74
CA GLU A 211 15.38 -4.90 -2.96
C GLU A 211 16.84 -5.28 -2.69
N GLU A 212 17.03 -6.52 -2.22
CA GLU A 212 18.35 -7.05 -1.84
C GLU A 212 19.28 -7.18 -3.04
N ASP A 213 18.77 -7.54 -4.23
CA ASP A 213 19.58 -7.58 -5.45
C ASP A 213 20.03 -6.17 -5.89
N GLY A 214 19.30 -5.14 -5.46
CA GLY A 214 19.59 -3.73 -5.72
C GLY A 214 20.49 -3.07 -4.67
N LEU A 215 21.03 -3.82 -3.70
CA LEU A 215 21.73 -3.28 -2.54
C LEU A 215 23.04 -2.56 -2.90
N GLN A 216 23.74 -3.00 -3.94
CA GLN A 216 24.91 -2.28 -4.49
C GLN A 216 24.52 -1.16 -5.48
N GLY A 217 23.23 -1.01 -5.78
CA GLY A 217 22.68 -0.02 -6.71
C GLY A 217 21.84 1.04 -6.01
N TYR A 218 20.68 1.36 -6.61
CA TYR A 218 19.81 2.43 -6.14
C TYR A 218 19.34 2.22 -4.68
N TYR A 219 19.11 0.97 -4.27
CA TYR A 219 18.58 0.66 -2.95
C TYR A 219 19.63 0.91 -1.85
N GLY A 220 20.90 0.57 -2.10
CA GLY A 220 22.02 0.95 -1.23
C GLY A 220 22.18 2.46 -1.11
N LYS A 221 22.05 3.19 -2.22
CA LYS A 221 22.08 4.66 -2.23
C LYS A 221 20.96 5.25 -1.38
N TRP A 222 19.76 4.69 -1.43
CA TRP A 222 18.64 5.08 -0.58
C TRP A 222 18.95 4.83 0.90
N LEU A 223 19.40 3.63 1.27
CA LEU A 223 19.77 3.29 2.64
C LEU A 223 20.81 4.25 3.23
N LEU A 224 21.82 4.63 2.43
CA LEU A 224 22.86 5.57 2.86
C LEU A 224 22.32 7.00 3.06
N ALA A 225 21.32 7.41 2.29
CA ALA A 225 20.72 8.74 2.37
C ALA A 225 19.68 8.85 3.50
N THR A 226 19.03 7.75 3.87
CA THR A 226 17.97 7.69 4.88
C THR A 226 18.41 8.21 6.25
N SER A 227 17.57 9.00 6.92
CA SER A 227 17.77 9.37 8.33
C SER A 227 17.26 8.29 9.28
N ASP A 228 17.88 8.18 10.45
CA ASP A 228 17.61 7.07 11.39
C ASP A 228 16.48 7.39 12.39
N ASP A 229 16.00 8.63 12.42
CA ASP A 229 15.20 9.21 13.51
C ASP A 229 13.70 9.32 13.22
N LEU A 230 13.25 9.08 11.99
CA LEU A 230 11.84 9.25 11.61
C LEU A 230 10.99 8.02 11.90
N VAL A 231 11.55 6.81 11.78
CA VAL A 231 10.85 5.55 11.99
C VAL A 231 11.56 4.75 13.09
N GLU A 232 10.81 4.28 14.09
CA GLU A 232 11.32 3.65 15.31
C GLU A 232 12.31 2.49 15.06
N ASP A 233 12.02 1.62 14.11
CA ASP A 233 12.85 0.45 13.78
C ASP A 233 13.86 0.71 12.64
N MET A 234 13.91 1.94 12.11
CA MET A 234 14.83 2.30 11.03
C MET A 234 16.30 2.09 11.37
N PRO A 235 16.81 2.46 12.58
CA PRO A 235 18.20 2.24 12.91
C PRO A 235 18.59 0.76 12.82
N VAL A 236 17.70 -0.14 13.25
CA VAL A 236 17.94 -1.60 13.20
C VAL A 236 17.87 -2.08 11.77
N PHE A 237 16.80 -1.75 11.05
CA PHE A 237 16.58 -2.15 9.67
C PHE A 237 17.72 -1.70 8.76
N LYS A 238 18.05 -0.40 8.77
CA LYS A 238 19.11 0.19 7.95
C LYS A 238 20.46 -0.45 8.24
N ASN A 239 20.84 -0.60 9.52
CA ASN A 239 22.12 -1.22 9.86
C ASN A 239 22.18 -2.70 9.46
N LEU A 240 21.09 -3.47 9.52
CA LEU A 240 21.09 -4.85 9.02
C LEU A 240 21.28 -4.91 7.50
N MET A 241 20.68 -3.99 6.75
CA MET A 241 20.90 -3.90 5.31
C MET A 241 22.32 -3.43 4.96
N LEU A 242 22.86 -2.46 5.70
CA LEU A 242 24.26 -2.02 5.52
C LEU A 242 25.27 -3.08 5.97
N CYS A 243 24.93 -3.92 6.95
CA CYS A 243 25.72 -5.11 7.31
C CYS A 243 25.82 -6.06 6.11
N GLN A 244 24.68 -6.34 5.46
CA GLN A 244 24.64 -7.17 4.25
C GLN A 244 25.47 -6.54 3.12
N LEU A 245 25.31 -5.24 2.86
CA LEU A 245 26.07 -4.53 1.83
C LEU A 245 27.57 -4.60 2.09
N ALA A 246 28.00 -4.32 3.33
CA ALA A 246 29.41 -4.39 3.71
C ALA A 246 29.96 -5.81 3.52
N PHE A 247 29.18 -6.84 3.87
CA PHE A 247 29.57 -8.23 3.64
C PHE A 247 29.75 -8.56 2.15
N GLU A 248 28.82 -8.14 1.29
CA GLU A 248 28.92 -8.33 -0.17
C GLU A 248 30.14 -7.61 -0.78
N LEU A 249 30.47 -6.43 -0.24
CA LEU A 249 31.66 -5.67 -0.60
C LEU A 249 32.95 -6.20 0.05
N ARG A 250 32.87 -7.30 0.80
CA ARG A 250 33.98 -7.94 1.54
C ARG A 250 34.60 -7.05 2.63
N ASP A 251 33.86 -6.04 3.11
CA ASP A 251 34.20 -5.22 4.27
C ASP A 251 33.66 -5.87 5.56
N ILE A 252 34.37 -6.90 6.02
CA ILE A 252 34.01 -7.63 7.25
C ILE A 252 33.99 -6.73 8.50
N PRO A 253 34.98 -5.83 8.72
CA PRO A 253 34.92 -4.89 9.84
C PRO A 253 33.69 -3.96 9.79
N GLY A 254 33.33 -3.48 8.59
CA GLY A 254 32.11 -2.69 8.38
C GLY A 254 30.84 -3.48 8.70
N ALA A 255 30.76 -4.73 8.23
CA ALA A 255 29.64 -5.62 8.50
C ALA A 255 29.45 -5.86 10.01
N GLN A 256 30.53 -6.19 10.72
CA GLN A 256 30.52 -6.38 12.18
C GLN A 256 30.10 -5.11 12.93
N ARG A 257 30.58 -3.93 12.49
CA ARG A 257 30.18 -2.65 13.06
C ARG A 257 28.68 -2.39 12.90
N HIS A 258 28.14 -2.62 11.72
CA HIS A 258 26.71 -2.43 11.44
C HIS A 258 25.85 -3.44 12.21
N LEU A 259 26.27 -4.70 12.32
CA LEU A 259 25.61 -5.69 13.16
C LEU A 259 25.56 -5.22 14.63
N ALA A 260 26.68 -4.74 15.18
CA ALA A 260 26.73 -4.23 16.55
C ALA A 260 25.77 -3.04 16.77
N LEU A 261 25.72 -2.09 15.83
CA LEU A 261 24.79 -0.95 15.87
C LEU A 261 23.33 -1.43 15.84
N SER A 262 23.01 -2.38 14.96
CA SER A 262 21.65 -2.94 14.89
C SER A 262 21.21 -3.59 16.21
N LYS A 263 22.11 -4.33 16.88
CA LYS A 263 21.85 -4.97 18.17
C LYS A 263 21.72 -3.97 19.31
N GLN A 264 22.47 -2.87 19.27
CA GLN A 264 22.37 -1.79 20.26
C GLN A 264 21.02 -1.07 20.17
N SER A 265 20.49 -0.87 18.97
CA SER A 265 19.20 -0.23 18.73
C SER A 265 18.00 -1.18 18.82
N PHE A 266 18.25 -2.48 18.91
CA PHE A 266 17.20 -3.50 18.89
C PHE A 266 16.34 -3.49 20.17
N GLN A 267 15.03 -3.65 19.98
CA GLN A 267 14.05 -3.79 21.06
C GLN A 267 13.22 -5.06 20.86
N GLU A 268 12.87 -5.76 21.95
CA GLU A 268 12.20 -7.06 21.89
C GLU A 268 10.85 -7.08 21.15
N GLY A 269 10.14 -5.95 21.14
CA GLY A 269 8.86 -5.78 20.46
C GLY A 269 8.95 -5.59 18.94
N MET A 270 10.17 -5.46 18.39
CA MET A 270 10.36 -5.24 16.95
C MET A 270 9.99 -6.45 16.10
N HIS A 271 9.70 -6.18 14.83
CA HIS A 271 9.15 -7.17 13.92
C HIS A 271 10.08 -8.42 13.76
N PRO A 272 9.54 -9.64 13.70
CA PRO A 272 10.33 -10.88 13.68
C PRO A 272 11.28 -11.06 12.49
N ASN A 273 11.05 -10.37 11.37
CA ASN A 273 12.01 -10.34 10.26
C ASN A 273 13.38 -9.78 10.70
N LEU A 274 13.41 -8.75 11.55
CA LEU A 274 14.64 -8.16 12.08
C LEU A 274 15.34 -9.16 13.02
N LYS A 275 14.58 -9.89 13.84
CA LYS A 275 15.10 -11.00 14.66
C LYS A 275 15.78 -12.07 13.79
N GLY A 276 15.14 -12.50 12.71
CA GLY A 276 15.70 -13.46 11.75
C GLY A 276 17.00 -12.97 11.11
N ARG A 277 17.05 -11.71 10.69
CA ARG A 277 18.25 -11.08 10.11
C ARG A 277 19.40 -10.95 11.12
N ILE A 278 19.12 -10.48 12.34
CA ILE A 278 20.13 -10.40 13.42
C ILE A 278 20.71 -11.79 13.69
N ALA A 279 19.85 -12.80 13.86
CA ALA A 279 20.30 -14.15 14.15
C ALA A 279 21.15 -14.75 13.02
N ALA A 280 20.80 -14.48 11.76
CA ALA A 280 21.58 -14.94 10.62
C ALA A 280 22.96 -14.30 10.61
N TRP A 281 23.05 -12.97 10.79
CA TRP A 281 24.33 -12.27 10.81
C TRP A 281 25.19 -12.59 12.02
N ASP A 282 24.60 -12.80 13.20
CA ASP A 282 25.29 -13.33 14.39
C ASP A 282 25.97 -14.67 14.09
N TYR A 283 25.30 -15.55 13.35
CA TYR A 283 25.89 -16.82 12.96
C TYR A 283 26.92 -16.67 11.82
N ILE A 284 26.60 -15.93 10.77
CA ILE A 284 27.48 -15.77 9.60
C ILE A 284 28.81 -15.09 9.98
N LEU A 285 28.77 -14.06 10.83
CA LEU A 285 29.95 -13.25 11.18
C LEU A 285 30.65 -13.72 12.46
N GLU A 286 29.91 -14.33 13.40
CA GLU A 286 30.43 -14.65 14.74
C GLU A 286 30.22 -16.11 15.16
N SER A 287 29.63 -16.94 14.29
CA SER A 287 29.29 -18.36 14.57
C SER A 287 28.41 -18.55 15.82
N LYS A 288 27.63 -17.54 16.20
CA LYS A 288 26.72 -17.58 17.35
C LYS A 288 25.36 -18.16 16.96
N SER A 289 25.18 -19.46 17.17
CA SER A 289 23.93 -20.16 16.88
C SER A 289 22.82 -19.92 17.91
N GLU A 290 23.14 -19.56 19.15
CA GLU A 290 22.14 -19.47 20.23
C GLU A 290 21.09 -18.36 20.02
N THR A 291 21.44 -17.30 19.27
CA THR A 291 20.55 -16.16 19.00
C THR A 291 19.25 -16.59 18.32
N VAL A 292 19.30 -17.48 17.33
CA VAL A 292 18.08 -17.92 16.61
C VAL A 292 17.16 -18.71 17.53
N PHE A 293 17.71 -19.59 18.36
CA PHE A 293 16.92 -20.42 19.28
C PHE A 293 16.27 -19.57 20.37
N HIS A 294 16.98 -18.58 20.89
CA HIS A 294 16.44 -17.62 21.84
C HIS A 294 15.25 -16.87 21.26
N PHE A 295 15.42 -16.26 20.08
CA PHE A 295 14.33 -15.53 19.42
C PHE A 295 13.16 -16.44 19.05
N TYR A 296 13.42 -17.61 18.48
CA TYR A 296 12.36 -18.56 18.08
C TYR A 296 11.51 -19.01 19.27
N LYS A 297 12.14 -19.29 20.42
CA LYS A 297 11.43 -19.68 21.67
C LYS A 297 10.56 -18.54 22.23
N GLY A 298 10.96 -17.29 22.01
CA GLY A 298 10.20 -16.12 22.45
C GLY A 298 8.92 -15.86 21.65
N LEU A 299 8.82 -16.38 20.42
CA LEU A 299 7.66 -16.17 19.55
C LEU A 299 6.55 -17.19 19.85
N GLN A 300 5.31 -16.71 19.89
CA GLN A 300 4.14 -17.54 20.21
C GLN A 300 3.32 -17.87 18.96
N ASP A 301 3.07 -16.88 18.11
CA ASP A 301 2.19 -17.02 16.96
C ASP A 301 2.92 -17.56 15.71
N PHE A 302 2.12 -18.10 14.80
CA PHE A 302 2.58 -18.72 13.57
C PHE A 302 3.27 -17.71 12.63
N SER A 303 2.65 -16.56 12.38
CA SER A 303 3.13 -15.58 11.40
C SER A 303 4.47 -14.97 11.82
N SER A 304 4.66 -14.74 13.12
CA SER A 304 5.94 -14.29 13.67
C SER A 304 7.04 -15.34 13.50
N LYS A 305 6.76 -16.60 13.83
CA LYS A 305 7.73 -17.70 13.64
C LYS A 305 8.08 -17.90 12.17
N LEU A 306 7.08 -17.90 11.29
CA LEU A 306 7.26 -17.96 9.85
C LEU A 306 8.19 -16.84 9.37
N SER A 307 7.92 -15.60 9.79
CA SER A 307 8.73 -14.44 9.41
C SER A 307 10.19 -14.60 9.88
N LEU A 308 10.42 -14.95 11.14
CA LEU A 308 11.78 -15.19 11.65
C LEU A 308 12.50 -16.27 10.84
N LEU A 309 11.88 -17.42 10.64
CA LEU A 309 12.49 -18.56 9.95
C LEU A 309 12.86 -18.20 8.50
N VAL A 310 11.94 -17.57 7.77
CA VAL A 310 12.15 -17.19 6.37
C VAL A 310 13.37 -16.28 6.23
N PHE A 311 13.46 -15.22 7.04
CA PHE A 311 14.57 -14.27 6.92
C PHE A 311 15.90 -14.84 7.46
N PHE A 312 15.85 -15.69 8.48
CA PHE A 312 17.04 -16.38 8.99
C PHE A 312 17.61 -17.36 7.95
N TYR A 313 16.80 -18.31 7.49
CA TYR A 313 17.25 -19.36 6.59
C TYR A 313 17.56 -18.86 5.19
N ARG A 314 16.86 -17.83 4.69
CA ARG A 314 17.20 -17.21 3.41
C ARG A 314 18.63 -16.65 3.41
N LEU A 315 19.01 -15.91 4.44
CA LEU A 315 20.37 -15.35 4.53
C LEU A 315 21.43 -16.45 4.66
N LEU A 316 21.17 -17.50 5.44
CA LEU A 316 22.09 -18.64 5.51
C LEU A 316 22.20 -19.37 4.16
N GLU A 317 21.09 -19.55 3.46
CA GLU A 317 21.09 -20.18 2.14
C GLU A 317 21.95 -19.39 1.15
N VAL A 318 21.76 -18.07 1.10
CA VAL A 318 22.49 -17.18 0.19
C VAL A 318 23.99 -17.12 0.52
N TYR A 319 24.38 -17.00 1.80
CA TYR A 319 25.76 -16.68 2.18
C TYR A 319 26.57 -17.84 2.78
N GLN A 320 25.94 -18.89 3.30
CA GLN A 320 26.60 -20.10 3.85
C GLN A 320 26.33 -21.36 3.04
N GLN A 321 25.28 -21.37 2.21
CA GLN A 321 24.80 -22.49 1.37
C GLN A 321 24.31 -23.73 2.13
N ASP A 322 24.97 -24.10 3.23
CA ASP A 322 24.54 -25.20 4.10
C ASP A 322 23.63 -24.68 5.23
N ILE A 323 22.33 -24.91 5.04
CA ILE A 323 21.30 -24.59 6.03
C ILE A 323 20.90 -25.78 6.91
N SER A 324 21.53 -26.95 6.72
CA SER A 324 21.15 -28.19 7.41
C SER A 324 21.64 -28.28 8.86
N GLN A 325 22.37 -27.27 9.33
CA GLN A 325 22.87 -27.19 10.70
C GLN A 325 21.79 -26.78 11.72
N PHE A 326 20.66 -26.26 11.24
CA PHE A 326 19.54 -25.84 12.08
C PHE A 326 18.30 -26.63 11.68
N ASP A 327 17.69 -27.34 12.62
CA ASP A 327 16.53 -28.20 12.35
C ASP A 327 15.19 -27.49 12.68
N LEU A 328 15.20 -26.18 12.96
CA LEU A 328 13.99 -25.40 13.30
C LEU A 328 12.90 -25.43 12.22
N MET A 329 13.27 -25.54 10.94
CA MET A 329 12.29 -25.69 9.86
C MET A 329 11.60 -27.05 9.87
N GLU A 330 12.28 -28.11 10.30
CA GLU A 330 11.70 -29.45 10.34
C GLU A 330 10.55 -29.51 11.35
N ASP A 331 10.76 -28.91 12.52
CA ASP A 331 9.78 -28.82 13.60
C ASP A 331 8.63 -27.82 13.32
N PHE A 332 8.78 -26.95 12.31
CA PHE A 332 7.77 -25.95 11.99
C PHE A 332 6.65 -26.56 11.14
N VAL A 333 5.51 -26.84 11.77
CA VAL A 333 4.32 -27.38 11.11
C VAL A 333 3.47 -26.25 10.53
N VAL A 334 3.12 -26.36 9.25
CA VAL A 334 2.15 -25.47 8.60
C VAL A 334 0.77 -26.08 8.80
N ASP A 335 -0.17 -25.31 9.34
CA ASP A 335 -1.55 -25.75 9.51
C ASP A 335 -2.33 -25.56 8.19
N ASP A 336 -2.79 -26.67 7.60
CA ASP A 336 -3.44 -26.71 6.29
C ASP A 336 -4.82 -26.00 6.26
N LEU A 337 -5.36 -25.60 7.42
CA LEU A 337 -6.64 -24.90 7.54
C LEU A 337 -6.55 -23.38 7.33
N LEU A 338 -5.38 -22.84 6.99
CA LEU A 338 -5.11 -21.40 6.93
C LEU A 338 -5.60 -20.73 5.62
N ILE A 339 -6.91 -20.84 5.36
CA ILE A 339 -7.60 -20.27 4.19
C ILE A 339 -7.51 -18.73 4.15
N ASN A 340 -7.23 -18.08 5.28
CA ASN A 340 -7.31 -16.62 5.45
C ASN A 340 -5.98 -15.86 5.31
N PHE A 341 -4.90 -16.50 4.85
CA PHE A 341 -3.62 -15.80 4.75
C PHE A 341 -3.61 -14.65 3.74
N SER A 342 -2.96 -13.56 4.16
CA SER A 342 -2.67 -12.41 3.34
C SER A 342 -1.69 -12.76 2.20
N PHE A 343 -1.59 -11.90 1.19
CA PHE A 343 -0.59 -12.06 0.13
C PHE A 343 0.85 -12.15 0.70
N PRO A 344 1.29 -11.27 1.63
CA PRO A 344 2.60 -11.39 2.26
C PRO A 344 2.84 -12.73 2.98
N GLU A 345 1.84 -13.24 3.70
CA GLU A 345 1.95 -14.51 4.43
C GLU A 345 2.08 -15.69 3.46
N LYS A 346 1.25 -15.72 2.41
CA LYS A 346 1.35 -16.73 1.34
C LYS A 346 2.68 -16.68 0.63
N HIS A 347 3.21 -15.49 0.40
CA HIS A 347 4.55 -15.33 -0.16
C HIS A 347 5.65 -15.87 0.77
N ASN A 348 5.59 -15.56 2.07
CA ASN A 348 6.54 -16.09 3.04
C ASN A 348 6.46 -17.62 3.18
N LEU A 349 5.27 -18.21 3.05
CA LEU A 349 5.12 -19.67 2.98
C LEU A 349 5.82 -20.27 1.76
N ASN A 350 5.67 -19.66 0.58
CA ASN A 350 6.40 -20.10 -0.61
C ASN A 350 7.91 -20.11 -0.35
N LYS A 351 8.45 -19.05 0.27
CA LYS A 351 9.87 -18.97 0.65
C LYS A 351 10.25 -20.08 1.63
N LEU A 352 9.43 -20.31 2.66
CA LEU A 352 9.66 -21.39 3.62
C LEU A 352 9.66 -22.76 2.95
N TYR A 353 8.73 -23.04 2.04
CA TYR A 353 8.68 -24.34 1.34
C TYR A 353 9.89 -24.56 0.43
N LEU A 354 10.37 -23.51 -0.26
CA LEU A 354 11.63 -23.57 -1.01
C LEU A 354 12.81 -23.89 -0.10
N LEU A 355 12.91 -23.18 1.04
CA LEU A 355 13.97 -23.39 2.03
C LEU A 355 13.90 -24.80 2.67
N LYS A 356 12.69 -25.30 2.95
CA LYS A 356 12.46 -26.68 3.41
C LYS A 356 12.92 -27.70 2.37
N ALA A 357 12.55 -27.51 1.11
CA ALA A 357 12.97 -28.40 0.05
C ALA A 357 14.49 -28.44 -0.09
N ARG A 358 15.14 -27.27 -0.04
CA ARG A 358 16.61 -27.15 -0.03
C ARG A 358 17.24 -27.85 1.17
N TYR A 359 16.70 -27.63 2.37
CA TYR A 359 17.13 -28.29 3.60
C TYR A 359 17.06 -29.82 3.49
N PHE A 360 15.94 -30.36 3.00
CA PHE A 360 15.79 -31.81 2.84
C PHE A 360 16.70 -32.38 1.77
N ILE A 361 16.98 -31.65 0.68
CA ILE A 361 18.02 -32.06 -0.29
C ILE A 361 19.39 -32.18 0.38
N LEU A 362 19.79 -31.21 1.21
CA LEU A 362 21.08 -31.23 1.92
C LEU A 362 21.18 -32.41 2.90
N LYS A 363 20.07 -32.79 3.54
CA LYS A 363 19.99 -34.00 4.39
C LYS A 363 19.85 -35.31 3.59
N GLY A 364 19.81 -35.27 2.26
CA GLY A 364 19.66 -36.43 1.40
C GLY A 364 18.22 -36.97 1.28
N ASN A 365 17.21 -36.26 1.77
CA ASN A 365 15.80 -36.67 1.75
C ASN A 365 15.02 -36.05 0.58
N LYS A 366 15.20 -36.62 -0.62
CA LYS A 366 14.51 -36.14 -1.83
C LYS A 366 12.99 -36.29 -1.77
N VAL A 367 12.45 -37.23 -0.99
CA VAL A 367 11.01 -37.45 -0.88
C VAL A 367 10.35 -36.27 -0.16
N GLN A 368 10.90 -35.86 0.98
CA GLN A 368 10.41 -34.68 1.70
C GLN A 368 10.67 -33.39 0.91
N ALA A 369 11.76 -33.29 0.16
CA ALA A 369 12.01 -32.15 -0.71
C ALA A 369 10.92 -31.98 -1.79
N ARG A 370 10.55 -33.06 -2.49
CA ARG A 370 9.44 -33.05 -3.46
C ARG A 370 8.10 -32.74 -2.80
N SER A 371 7.87 -33.24 -1.59
CA SER A 371 6.65 -32.94 -0.83
C SER A 371 6.56 -31.47 -0.42
N ALA A 372 7.67 -30.82 -0.10
CA ALA A 372 7.69 -29.39 0.18
C ALA A 372 7.44 -28.57 -1.10
N MET A 373 8.06 -28.98 -2.22
CA MET A 373 7.84 -28.33 -3.53
C MET A 373 6.38 -28.38 -3.98
N SER A 374 5.66 -29.47 -3.73
CA SER A 374 4.25 -29.59 -4.12
C SER A 374 3.30 -28.62 -3.38
N GLN A 375 3.76 -27.99 -2.30
CA GLN A 375 2.98 -27.01 -1.53
C GLN A 375 3.16 -25.57 -2.05
N ILE A 376 4.10 -25.34 -2.95
CA ILE A 376 4.40 -23.99 -3.45
C ILE A 376 3.31 -23.53 -4.40
N ASN A 377 2.81 -22.31 -4.18
CA ASN A 377 1.90 -21.64 -5.09
C ASN A 377 2.54 -20.37 -5.66
N LEU A 378 3.15 -20.50 -6.84
CA LEU A 378 3.90 -19.43 -7.50
C LEU A 378 3.04 -18.22 -7.93
N LEU A 379 1.71 -18.24 -7.72
CA LEU A 379 0.86 -17.05 -7.88
C LEU A 379 1.13 -15.98 -6.81
N TYR A 380 1.72 -16.35 -5.66
CA TYR A 380 1.98 -15.46 -4.53
C TYR A 380 3.49 -15.15 -4.42
N ILE A 381 4.02 -14.37 -5.37
CA ILE A 381 5.44 -13.97 -5.41
C ILE A 381 5.55 -12.46 -5.54
N TYR A 382 6.31 -11.82 -4.63
CA TYR A 382 6.71 -10.43 -4.80
C TYR A 382 7.72 -10.25 -5.91
N SER A 383 7.64 -9.11 -6.61
CA SER A 383 8.56 -8.77 -7.69
C SER A 383 10.02 -8.77 -7.25
N CYS A 384 10.33 -8.24 -6.07
CA CYS A 384 11.70 -8.14 -5.53
C CYS A 384 12.31 -9.50 -5.20
N ASP A 385 11.51 -10.52 -4.88
CA ASP A 385 12.00 -11.86 -4.56
C ASP A 385 11.96 -12.82 -5.77
N LYS A 386 11.48 -12.35 -6.93
CA LYS A 386 11.26 -13.22 -8.11
C LYS A 386 12.56 -13.85 -8.63
N GLY A 387 13.66 -13.10 -8.63
CA GLY A 387 14.99 -13.59 -9.06
C GLY A 387 15.42 -14.79 -8.21
N TRP A 388 15.45 -14.60 -6.89
CA TRP A 388 15.78 -15.64 -5.93
C TRP A 388 14.83 -16.85 -6.01
N VAL A 389 13.50 -16.63 -6.08
CA VAL A 389 12.53 -17.73 -6.16
C VAL A 389 12.78 -18.59 -7.40
N ASN A 390 12.96 -17.98 -8.58
CA ASN A 390 13.21 -18.72 -9.82
C ASN A 390 14.50 -19.54 -9.73
N GLN A 391 15.55 -18.97 -9.14
CA GLN A 391 16.82 -19.65 -8.94
C GLN A 391 16.65 -20.88 -8.01
N GLN A 392 15.94 -20.72 -6.90
CA GLN A 392 15.71 -21.83 -5.96
C GLN A 392 14.88 -22.95 -6.58
N VAL A 393 13.81 -22.62 -7.29
CA VAL A 393 12.99 -23.61 -8.01
C VAL A 393 13.87 -24.43 -8.96
N ALA A 394 14.66 -23.76 -9.81
CA ALA A 394 15.53 -24.44 -10.77
C ALA A 394 16.57 -25.35 -10.10
N ILE A 395 17.18 -24.89 -9.00
CA ILE A 395 18.15 -25.68 -8.22
C ILE A 395 17.49 -26.94 -7.64
N ILE A 396 16.30 -26.80 -7.06
CA ILE A 396 15.59 -27.90 -6.40
C ILE A 396 15.09 -28.91 -7.43
N GLU A 397 14.55 -28.46 -8.56
CA GLU A 397 14.12 -29.32 -9.67
C GLU A 397 15.29 -30.09 -10.28
N ALA A 398 16.47 -29.49 -10.39
CA ALA A 398 17.65 -30.20 -10.88
C ALA A 398 18.17 -31.28 -9.90
N ALA A 399 17.91 -31.13 -8.60
CA ALA A 399 18.38 -32.04 -7.56
C ALA A 399 17.40 -33.18 -7.24
N CYS A 400 16.10 -32.96 -7.43
CA CYS A 400 15.03 -33.91 -7.18
C CYS A 400 14.83 -34.85 -8.35
#